data_AF-S3X333-F1
#
_entry.id   AF-S3X333-F1
#
_cell.length_a   1.000
_cell.length_b   1.000
_cell.length_c   1.000
_cell.angle_alpha   90.00
_cell.angle_beta   90.00
_cell.angle_gamma   90.00
#
_symmetry.space_group_name_H-M   'P 1'
#
loop_
_entity.id
_entity.type
_entity.pdbx_description
1 polymer ?
#
loop_
_entity_poly.entity_id
_entity_poly.type
_entity_poly.pdbx_seq_one_letter_code
_entity_poly.pdbx_strand_id
1 'polypeptide(L)'
;MPDIQFHPASWRSAGEKMSGAGTSFGSEIASLLEQVSDVEACGCNDGGTLADAAIAMIYPPVVQAFQEAIQGIGQSVDTQGQMMQETADMYEATEADNTDLAQSIMEFLGGM
;
A
#
# COMPACT_ATOMS: atom_id res chain seq x y z
N MET A 1 17.81 -22.03 18.88
CA MET A 1 17.15 -20.93 18.17
C MET A 1 15.78 -20.77 18.79
N PRO A 2 15.30 -19.57 19.14
CA PRO A 2 13.89 -19.40 19.47
C PRO A 2 13.07 -19.78 18.23
N ASP A 3 12.06 -20.64 18.39
CA ASP A 3 11.12 -20.94 17.31
C ASP A 3 10.44 -19.63 16.90
N ILE A 4 10.71 -19.18 15.68
CA ILE A 4 10.00 -18.06 15.08
C ILE A 4 8.60 -18.57 14.75
N GLN A 5 7.64 -18.33 15.65
CA GLN A 5 6.24 -18.66 15.41
C GLN A 5 5.57 -17.57 14.57
N PHE A 6 4.90 -18.00 13.51
CA PHE A 6 4.06 -17.13 12.71
C PHE A 6 2.79 -16.76 13.51
N HIS A 7 2.43 -15.48 13.47
CA HIS A 7 1.26 -14.95 14.19
C HIS A 7 0.33 -14.28 13.17
N PRO A 8 -0.73 -14.96 12.70
CA PRO A 8 -1.65 -14.44 11.69
C PRO A 8 -2.27 -13.09 12.09
N ALA A 9 -2.64 -12.92 13.35
CA ALA A 9 -3.21 -11.67 13.86
C ALA A 9 -2.25 -10.47 13.70
N SER A 10 -0.94 -10.68 13.87
CA SER A 10 0.08 -9.64 13.66
C SER A 10 0.21 -9.27 12.18
N TRP A 11 0.11 -10.25 11.29
CA TRP A 11 0.14 -10.04 9.84
C TRP A 11 -1.12 -9.31 9.35
N ARG A 12 -2.29 -9.69 9.85
CA ARG A 12 -3.56 -9.00 9.56
C ARG A 12 -3.52 -7.54 10.02
N SER A 13 -3.11 -7.29 11.26
CA SER A 13 -2.97 -5.93 11.79
C SER A 13 -1.94 -5.09 11.03
N ALA A 14 -0.82 -5.68 10.65
CA ALA A 14 0.18 -4.98 9.83
C ALA A 14 -0.35 -4.69 8.42
N GLY A 15 -1.07 -5.64 7.82
CA GLY A 15 -1.71 -5.48 6.52
C GLY A 15 -2.75 -4.36 6.51
N GLU A 16 -3.63 -4.31 7.51
CA GLU A 16 -4.60 -3.22 7.71
C GLU A 16 -3.91 -1.84 7.80
N LYS A 17 -2.81 -1.76 8.56
CA LYS A 17 -2.03 -0.51 8.69
C LYS A 17 -1.37 -0.11 7.38
N MET A 18 -0.87 -1.07 6.60
CA MET A 18 -0.28 -0.79 5.28
C MET A 18 -1.35 -0.30 4.30
N SER A 19 -2.49 -0.98 4.20
CA SER A 19 -3.62 -0.51 3.38
C SER A 19 -4.11 0.88 3.78
N GLY A 20 -4.22 1.14 5.09
CA GLY A 20 -4.55 2.46 5.62
C GLY A 20 -3.50 3.52 5.26
N ALA A 21 -2.21 3.18 5.35
CA ALA A 21 -1.11 4.08 4.98
C ALA A 21 -1.08 4.38 3.48
N GLY A 22 -1.31 3.39 2.62
CA GLY A 22 -1.39 3.59 1.16
C GLY A 22 -2.52 4.55 0.77
N THR A 23 -3.69 4.38 1.40
CA THR A 23 -4.84 5.29 1.20
C THR A 23 -4.55 6.70 1.69
N SER A 24 -3.97 6.84 2.89
CA SER A 24 -3.65 8.14 3.49
C SER A 24 -2.60 8.87 2.65
N PHE A 25 -1.55 8.17 2.24
CA PHE A 25 -0.48 8.69 1.38
C PHE A 25 -1.02 9.28 0.08
N GLY A 26 -1.92 8.56 -0.61
CA GLY A 26 -2.56 9.06 -1.82
C GLY A 26 -3.34 10.36 -1.59
N SER A 27 -4.10 10.42 -0.49
CA SER A 27 -4.93 11.59 -0.17
C SER A 27 -4.13 12.83 0.24
N GLU A 28 -3.11 12.67 1.10
CA GLU A 28 -2.27 13.78 1.58
C GLU A 28 -1.45 14.38 0.44
N ILE A 29 -0.88 13.53 -0.40
CA ILE A 29 -0.07 13.99 -1.52
C ILE A 29 -0.94 14.61 -2.62
N ALA A 30 -2.14 14.08 -2.90
CA ALA A 30 -3.06 14.72 -3.84
C ALA A 30 -3.41 16.14 -3.38
N SER A 31 -3.66 16.34 -2.09
CA SER A 31 -3.94 17.66 -1.52
C SER A 31 -2.73 18.61 -1.59
N LEU A 32 -1.51 18.10 -1.39
CA LEU A 32 -0.29 18.90 -1.59
C LEU A 32 -0.07 19.24 -3.07
N LEU A 33 -0.37 18.30 -3.97
CA LEU A 33 -0.24 18.51 -5.41
C LEU A 33 -1.20 19.55 -5.94
N GLU A 34 -2.44 19.59 -5.46
CA GLU A 34 -3.39 20.65 -5.77
C GLU A 34 -2.90 22.05 -5.34
N GLN A 35 -2.14 22.14 -4.24
CA GLN A 35 -1.60 23.42 -3.78
C GLN A 35 -0.43 23.93 -4.63
N VAL A 36 0.32 23.03 -5.27
CA VAL A 36 1.48 23.40 -6.08
C VAL A 36 1.21 23.37 -7.58
N SER A 37 0.18 22.66 -8.04
CA SER A 37 -0.16 22.54 -9.46
C SER A 37 -0.70 23.83 -10.09
N ASP A 38 -1.01 24.84 -9.28
CA ASP A 38 -1.37 26.16 -9.76
C ASP A 38 -0.13 26.92 -10.30
N VAL A 39 0.07 26.80 -11.61
CA VAL A 39 1.12 27.50 -12.36
C VAL A 39 0.95 29.02 -12.29
N GLU A 40 -0.29 29.51 -12.16
CA GLU A 40 -0.56 30.95 -12.01
C GLU A 40 -0.13 31.44 -10.62
N ALA A 41 -0.35 30.65 -9.57
CA ALA A 41 0.15 30.92 -8.22
C ALA A 41 1.68 30.87 -8.12
N CYS A 42 2.36 30.16 -9.03
CA CYS A 42 3.83 30.15 -9.12
C CYS A 42 4.43 31.43 -9.70
N GLY A 43 3.62 32.45 -10.03
CA GLY A 43 4.08 33.75 -10.54
C GLY A 43 4.65 33.69 -11.96
N CYS A 44 4.49 32.55 -12.64
CA CYS A 44 5.06 32.29 -13.96
C CYS A 44 4.33 33.01 -15.11
N ASN A 45 3.31 33.83 -14.83
CA ASN A 45 2.58 34.60 -15.85
C ASN A 45 2.75 36.13 -15.73
N ASP A 46 3.34 36.63 -14.64
CA ASP A 46 3.44 38.08 -14.38
C ASP A 46 4.75 38.72 -14.90
N GLY A 47 5.76 37.93 -15.24
CA GLY A 47 7.08 38.42 -15.64
C GLY A 47 7.29 38.64 -17.14
N GLY A 48 6.51 37.98 -18.01
CA GLY A 48 6.61 38.07 -19.47
C GLY A 48 7.95 37.59 -20.06
N THR A 49 8.72 36.79 -19.32
CA THR A 49 10.07 36.37 -19.73
C THR A 49 10.07 35.05 -20.51
N LEU A 50 11.17 34.75 -21.21
CA LEU A 50 11.35 33.43 -21.85
C LEU A 50 11.42 32.27 -20.83
N ALA A 51 11.82 32.55 -19.59
CA ALA A 51 11.86 31.55 -18.53
C ALA A 51 10.44 31.16 -18.07
N ASP A 52 9.54 32.13 -18.00
CA ASP A 52 8.12 31.94 -17.67
C ASP A 52 7.43 31.01 -18.68
N ALA A 53 7.64 31.25 -19.98
CA ALA A 53 7.11 30.40 -21.05
C ALA A 53 7.70 28.98 -21.03
N ALA A 54 8.98 28.84 -20.69
CA ALA A 54 9.62 27.53 -20.54
C ALA A 54 9.07 26.75 -19.33
N ILE A 55 8.84 27.43 -18.20
CA ILE A 55 8.25 26.82 -17.00
C ILE A 55 6.81 26.41 -17.27
N ALA A 56 6.00 27.26 -17.91
CA ALA A 56 4.62 26.91 -18.27
C ALA A 56 4.51 25.67 -19.18
N MET A 57 5.52 25.37 -20.00
CA MET A 57 5.58 24.15 -20.82
C MET A 57 6.02 22.91 -20.03
N ILE A 58 6.99 23.04 -19.13
CA ILE A 58 7.62 21.90 -18.44
C ILE A 58 6.88 21.53 -17.16
N TYR A 59 6.27 22.50 -16.49
CA TYR A 59 5.68 22.28 -15.17
C TYR A 59 4.47 21.33 -15.20
N PRO A 60 3.48 21.45 -16.11
CA PRO A 60 2.37 20.50 -16.17
C PRO A 60 2.78 19.03 -16.35
N PRO A 61 3.68 18.66 -17.31
CA PRO A 61 4.09 17.27 -17.44
C PRO A 61 4.92 16.77 -16.25
N VAL A 62 5.65 17.63 -15.54
CA VAL A 62 6.34 17.26 -14.30
C VAL A 62 5.35 16.95 -13.17
N VAL A 63 4.34 17.80 -12.99
CA VAL A 63 3.26 17.57 -12.01
C VAL A 63 2.53 16.27 -12.31
N GLN A 64 2.24 16.00 -13.59
CA GLN A 64 1.58 14.77 -14.01
C GLN A 64 2.44 13.52 -13.71
N ALA A 65 3.72 13.53 -14.08
CA ALA A 65 4.63 12.42 -13.79
C ALA A 65 4.77 12.16 -12.28
N PHE A 66 4.74 13.22 -11.47
CA PHE A 66 4.79 13.12 -10.02
C PHE A 66 3.47 12.54 -9.45
N GLN A 67 2.31 12.97 -9.95
CA GLN A 67 1.01 12.39 -9.60
C GLN A 67 0.98 10.87 -9.88
N GLU A 68 1.45 10.45 -11.06
CA GLU A 68 1.51 9.03 -11.44
C GLU A 68 2.42 8.22 -10.50
N ALA A 69 3.61 8.75 -10.18
CA ALA A 69 4.55 8.08 -9.28
C ALA A 69 3.97 7.86 -7.87
N ILE A 70 3.28 8.85 -7.34
CA ILE A 70 2.66 8.78 -6.01
C ILE A 70 1.48 7.82 -5.98
N GLN A 71 0.62 7.85 -7.00
CA GLN A 71 -0.46 6.87 -7.12
C GLN A 71 0.10 5.45 -7.15
N GLY A 72 1.18 5.22 -7.91
CA GLY A 72 1.89 3.94 -7.95
C GLY A 72 2.43 3.50 -6.58
N ILE A 73 3.01 4.42 -5.81
CA ILE A 73 3.51 4.13 -4.46
C ILE A 73 2.35 3.76 -3.52
N GLY A 74 1.29 4.57 -3.48
CA GLY A 74 0.11 4.30 -2.64
C GLY A 74 -0.53 2.95 -2.95
N GLN A 75 -0.70 2.65 -4.24
CA GLN A 75 -1.24 1.37 -4.70
C GLN A 75 -0.32 0.18 -4.33
N SER A 76 1.01 0.35 -4.43
CA SER A 76 1.96 -0.70 -4.06
C SER A 76 1.90 -1.03 -2.56
N VAL A 77 1.82 0.00 -1.71
CA VAL A 77 1.70 -0.17 -0.26
C VAL A 77 0.38 -0.83 0.11
N ASP A 78 -0.73 -0.45 -0.53
CA ASP A 78 -2.02 -1.10 -0.30
C ASP A 78 -2.01 -2.56 -0.76
N THR A 79 -1.45 -2.85 -1.93
CA THR A 79 -1.30 -4.24 -2.44
C THR A 79 -0.50 -5.10 -1.46
N GLN A 80 0.58 -4.56 -0.90
CA GLN A 80 1.35 -5.26 0.14
C GLN A 80 0.51 -5.53 1.39
N GLY A 81 -0.29 -4.55 1.82
CA GLY A 81 -1.21 -4.72 2.95
C GLY A 81 -2.25 -5.81 2.72
N GLN A 82 -2.79 -5.91 1.50
CA GLN A 82 -3.73 -6.96 1.11
C GLN A 82 -3.06 -8.35 1.10
N MET A 83 -1.87 -8.47 0.50
CA MET A 83 -1.11 -9.74 0.49
C MET A 83 -0.78 -10.22 1.91
N MET A 84 -0.51 -9.30 2.84
CA MET A 84 -0.27 -9.69 4.24
C MET A 84 -1.52 -10.27 4.92
N GLN A 85 -2.69 -9.70 4.64
CA GLN A 85 -3.97 -10.23 5.15
C GLN A 85 -4.28 -11.59 4.53
N GLU A 86 -4.11 -11.73 3.22
CA GLU A 86 -4.30 -13.01 2.51
C GLU A 86 -3.36 -14.11 3.04
N THR A 87 -2.11 -13.75 3.32
CA THR A 87 -1.13 -14.68 3.93
C THR A 87 -1.60 -15.14 5.32
N ALA A 88 -2.15 -14.23 6.13
CA ALA A 88 -2.68 -14.58 7.45
C ALA A 88 -3.86 -15.55 7.34
N ASP A 89 -4.79 -15.29 6.41
CA ASP A 89 -5.96 -16.13 6.18
C ASP A 89 -5.56 -17.53 5.70
N MET A 90 -4.61 -17.62 4.76
CA MET A 90 -4.09 -18.89 4.27
C MET A 90 -3.40 -19.71 5.38
N TYR A 91 -2.66 -19.04 6.27
CA TYR A 91 -2.00 -19.71 7.39
C TYR A 91 -3.03 -20.28 8.37
N GLU A 92 -4.03 -19.48 8.76
CA GLU A 92 -5.10 -19.94 9.68
C GLU A 92 -5.87 -21.14 9.09
N ALA A 93 -6.20 -21.10 7.80
CA ALA A 93 -6.85 -22.21 7.12
C ALA A 93 -5.99 -23.48 7.14
N THR A 94 -4.68 -23.34 6.85
CA THR A 94 -3.75 -24.48 6.84
C THR A 94 -3.58 -25.10 8.23
N GLU A 95 -3.50 -24.30 9.28
CA GLU A 95 -3.43 -24.81 10.66
C GLU A 95 -4.72 -25.51 11.10
N ALA A 96 -5.88 -25.02 10.67
CA ALA A 96 -7.15 -25.68 10.90
C ALA A 96 -7.19 -27.06 10.24
N ASP A 97 -6.85 -27.14 8.94
CA ASP A 97 -6.80 -28.39 8.19
C ASP A 97 -5.82 -29.41 8.81
N ASN A 98 -4.65 -28.94 9.26
CA ASN A 98 -3.67 -29.78 9.95
C ASN A 98 -4.21 -30.30 11.29
N THR A 99 -4.92 -29.46 12.04
CA THR A 99 -5.52 -29.84 13.32
C THR A 99 -6.60 -30.90 13.13
N ASP A 100 -7.47 -30.73 12.13
CA ASP A 100 -8.55 -31.67 11.81
C ASP A 100 -8.00 -33.02 11.32
N LEU A 101 -6.96 -32.99 10.47
CA LEU A 101 -6.27 -34.20 10.02
C LEU A 101 -5.61 -34.94 11.19
N ALA A 102 -4.93 -34.21 12.08
CA ALA A 102 -4.30 -34.81 13.26
C ALA A 102 -5.33 -35.46 14.19
N GLN A 103 -6.48 -34.81 14.42
CA GLN A 103 -7.59 -35.39 15.19
C GLN A 103 -8.12 -36.66 14.54
N SER A 104 -8.36 -36.65 13.23
CA SER A 104 -8.83 -37.81 12.47
C SER A 104 -7.87 -39.02 12.57
N ILE A 105 -6.56 -38.77 12.51
CA ILE A 105 -5.54 -39.82 12.69
C ILE A 105 -5.55 -40.36 14.12
N MET A 106 -5.64 -39.48 15.12
CA MET A 106 -5.68 -39.90 16.54
C MET A 106 -6.92 -40.74 16.86
N GLU A 107 -8.09 -40.39 16.31
CA GLU A 107 -9.32 -41.17 16.46
C GLU A 107 -9.20 -42.55 15.81
N PHE A 108 -8.64 -42.61 14.60
CA PHE A 108 -8.38 -43.87 13.91
C PHE A 108 -7.43 -44.79 14.71
N LEU A 109 -6.35 -44.24 15.25
CA LEU A 109 -5.36 -45.00 16.01
C LEU A 109 -5.83 -45.36 17.43
N GLY A 110 -6.66 -44.53 18.06
CA GLY A 110 -7.21 -44.79 19.40
C GLY A 110 -8.42 -45.72 19.43
N GLY A 111 -9.06 -45.96 18.27
CA GLY A 111 -10.14 -46.92 18.09
C GLY A 111 -9.68 -48.34 17.75
N MET A 112 -8.37 -48.56 17.58
CA MET A 112 -7.72 -49.88 17.47
C MET A 112 -7.22 -50.39 18.81
#